data_AF-A0A7Y3LBY5-F1
#
_entry.id   AF-A0A7Y3LBY5-F1
#
_cell.length_a   1.000
_cell.length_b   1.000
_cell.length_c   1.000
_cell.angle_alpha   90.00
_cell.angle_beta   90.00
_cell.angle_gamma   90.00
#
_symmetry.space_group_name_H-M   'P 1'
#
loop_
_entity.id
_entity.type
_entity.pdbx_description
1 polymer ?
#
loop_
_entity_poly.entity_id
_entity_poly.type
_entity_poly.pdbx_seq_one_letter_code
_entity_poly.pdbx_strand_id
1 'polypeptide(L)'
;MGESVWRKSVSEPKALVGEIRGLVVAYLKQETVGPLKGLARYLAFGVAGSIFVASGSILILLGVLRTLQSETGSTFTGNLSWAPYLLTAAVAIVSLAVVGVAIKRKPKKY
;
A
#
# COMPACT_ATOMS: atom_id res chain seq x y z
N MET A 1 -2.45 35.95 45.89
CA MET A 1 -3.12 36.37 44.63
C MET A 1 -3.45 35.18 43.70
N GLY A 2 -3.34 33.91 44.14
CA GLY A 2 -3.66 32.74 43.31
C GLY A 2 -5.06 32.16 43.51
N GLU A 3 -5.65 32.30 44.71
CA GLU A 3 -6.96 31.69 45.02
C GLU A 3 -8.15 32.34 44.29
N SER A 4 -8.06 33.63 43.96
CA SER A 4 -9.11 34.35 43.24
C SER A 4 -9.20 33.95 41.76
N VAL A 5 -8.11 33.44 41.19
CA VAL A 5 -8.01 33.02 39.78
C VAL A 5 -8.61 31.62 39.61
N TRP A 6 -8.23 30.67 40.48
CA TRP A 6 -8.77 29.30 40.45
C TRP A 6 -10.24 29.22 40.84
N ARG A 7 -10.69 30.05 41.79
CA ARG A 7 -12.11 30.09 42.15
C ARG A 7 -12.98 30.62 41.01
N LYS A 8 -12.45 31.52 40.17
CA LYS A 8 -13.13 32.04 38.97
C LYS A 8 -13.25 31.00 37.86
N SER A 9 -12.23 30.19 37.62
CA SER A 9 -12.30 29.14 36.59
C SER A 9 -13.28 28.03 36.98
N VAL A 10 -13.33 27.65 38.26
CA VAL A 10 -14.28 26.65 38.77
C VAL A 10 -15.73 27.16 38.77
N SER A 11 -15.95 28.48 38.93
CA SER A 11 -17.28 29.09 38.95
C SER A 11 -17.90 29.35 37.57
N GLU A 12 -17.15 29.14 36.48
CA GLU A 12 -17.55 29.42 35.10
C GLU A 12 -17.67 28.10 34.31
N PRO A 13 -18.84 27.43 34.31
CA PRO A 13 -19.03 26.10 33.72
C PRO A 13 -18.63 26.03 32.24
N LYS A 14 -18.80 27.15 31.51
CA LYS A 14 -18.45 27.24 30.09
C LYS A 14 -16.94 27.24 29.85
N ALA A 15 -16.16 27.83 30.75
CA ALA A 15 -14.70 27.85 30.67
C ALA A 15 -14.12 26.44 30.89
N LEU A 16 -14.62 25.73 31.91
CA LEU A 16 -14.23 24.35 32.22
C LEU A 16 -14.54 23.38 31.09
N VAL A 17 -15.73 23.46 30.49
CA VAL A 17 -16.10 22.62 29.34
C VAL A 17 -15.19 22.89 28.14
N GLY A 18 -14.84 24.15 27.89
CA GLY A 18 -13.88 24.51 26.84
C GLY A 18 -12.49 23.94 27.08
N GLU A 19 -12.02 23.99 28.33
CA GLU A 19 -10.71 23.49 28.74
C GLU A 19 -10.62 21.96 28.63
N ILE A 20 -11.61 21.23 29.18
CA ILE A 20 -11.68 19.76 29.07
C ILE A 20 -11.75 19.33 27.61
N ARG A 21 -12.59 19.99 26.80
CA ARG A 21 -12.66 19.71 25.35
C ARG A 21 -11.31 19.93 24.67
N GLY A 22 -10.61 21.02 25.02
CA GLY A 22 -9.27 21.31 24.51
C GLY A 22 -8.26 20.21 24.85
N LEU A 23 -8.27 19.73 26.09
CA LEU A 23 -7.40 18.65 26.56
C LEU A 23 -7.69 17.32 25.85
N VAL A 24 -8.97 16.96 25.67
CA VAL A 24 -9.36 15.74 24.94
C VAL A 24 -8.91 15.81 23.48
N VAL A 25 -9.11 16.94 22.81
CA VAL A 25 -8.68 17.12 21.41
C VAL A 25 -7.15 17.05 21.30
N ALA A 26 -6.43 17.68 22.24
CA ALA A 26 -4.96 17.64 22.25
C ALA A 26 -4.44 16.21 22.45
N TYR A 27 -5.03 15.45 23.37
CA TYR A 27 -4.69 14.05 23.62
C TYR A 27 -4.94 13.19 22.38
N LEU A 28 -6.12 13.29 21.77
CA LEU A 28 -6.44 12.55 20.55
C LEU A 28 -5.45 12.89 19.44
N LYS A 29 -5.06 14.15 19.28
CA LYS A 29 -4.05 14.54 18.29
C LYS A 29 -2.68 13.95 18.61
N GLN A 30 -2.29 13.90 19.88
CA GLN A 30 -1.01 13.34 20.30
C GLN A 30 -0.93 11.82 20.10
N GLU A 31 -1.98 11.11 20.47
CA GLU A 31 -2.11 9.66 20.29
C GLU A 31 -2.30 9.25 18.83
N THR A 32 -3.00 10.04 18.00
CA THR A 32 -3.31 9.64 16.61
C THR A 32 -2.25 10.06 15.59
N VAL A 33 -1.53 11.16 15.81
CA VAL A 33 -0.57 11.67 14.80
C VAL A 33 0.60 10.70 14.58
N GLY A 34 1.09 10.04 15.64
CA GLY A 34 2.14 9.02 15.52
C GLY A 34 1.72 7.85 14.61
N PRO A 35 0.62 7.14 14.95
CA PRO A 35 0.05 6.09 14.12
C PRO A 35 -0.27 6.53 12.68
N LEU A 36 -0.85 7.72 12.51
CA LEU A 36 -1.24 8.23 11.19
C LEU A 36 -0.01 8.47 10.30
N LYS A 37 1.08 9.00 10.87
CA LYS A 37 2.34 9.21 10.15
C LYS A 37 2.98 7.87 9.76
N GLY A 38 2.90 6.87 10.64
CA GLY A 38 3.34 5.50 10.35
C GLY A 38 2.57 4.87 9.19
N LEU A 39 1.23 4.98 9.23
CA LEU A 39 0.36 4.51 8.16
C LEU A 39 0.62 5.24 6.84
N ALA A 40 0.74 6.56 6.87
CA ALA A 40 1.03 7.36 5.68
C ALA A 40 2.35 6.94 5.03
N ARG A 41 3.40 6.71 5.84
CA ARG A 41 4.69 6.21 5.36
C ARG A 41 4.56 4.81 4.75
N TYR A 42 3.90 3.89 5.46
CA TYR A 42 3.68 2.53 4.97
C TYR A 42 2.91 2.50 3.64
N LEU A 43 1.84 3.27 3.53
CA LEU A 43 1.06 3.40 2.30
C LEU A 43 1.88 4.03 1.18
N ALA A 44 2.65 5.08 1.45
CA ALA A 44 3.51 5.71 0.44
C ALA A 44 4.52 4.71 -0.14
N PHE A 45 5.21 3.93 0.70
CA PHE A 45 6.12 2.89 0.22
C PHE A 45 5.39 1.73 -0.46
N GLY A 46 4.21 1.34 0.04
CA GLY A 46 3.38 0.31 -0.58
C GLY A 46 2.93 0.69 -1.99
N VAL A 47 2.45 1.92 -2.18
CA VAL A 47 2.01 2.44 -3.49
C VAL A 47 3.21 2.59 -4.42
N ALA A 48 4.30 3.20 -3.97
CA ALA A 48 5.51 3.34 -4.78
C ALA A 48 6.04 1.97 -5.23
N GLY A 49 6.16 1.01 -4.31
CA GLY A 49 6.57 -0.36 -4.63
C GLY A 49 5.61 -1.05 -5.61
N SER A 50 4.30 -0.86 -5.45
CA SER A 50 3.29 -1.44 -6.34
C SER A 50 3.43 -0.93 -7.77
N ILE A 51 3.73 0.37 -7.96
CA ILE A 51 3.98 0.96 -9.28
C ILE A 51 5.20 0.30 -9.92
N PHE A 52 6.32 0.22 -9.20
CA PHE A 52 7.53 -0.42 -9.73
C PHE A 52 7.31 -1.89 -10.09
N VAL A 53 6.61 -2.65 -9.25
CA VAL A 53 6.29 -4.06 -9.51
C VAL A 53 5.37 -4.20 -10.71
N ALA A 54 4.34 -3.36 -10.83
CA ALA A 54 3.43 -3.37 -11.98
C ALA A 54 4.17 -3.05 -13.28
N SER A 55 4.94 -1.97 -13.31
CA SER A 55 5.72 -1.56 -14.47
C SER A 55 6.75 -2.63 -14.87
N GLY A 56 7.51 -3.17 -13.90
CA GLY A 56 8.49 -4.22 -14.16
C GLY A 56 7.83 -5.51 -14.70
N SER A 57 6.67 -5.88 -14.16
CA SER A 57 5.92 -7.05 -14.64
C SER A 57 5.46 -6.89 -16.08
N ILE A 58 4.97 -5.70 -16.47
CA ILE A 58 4.60 -5.41 -17.86
C ILE A 58 5.81 -5.54 -18.78
N LEU A 59 6.95 -4.95 -18.41
CA LEU A 59 8.18 -5.02 -19.22
C LEU A 59 8.68 -6.45 -19.39
N ILE A 60 8.61 -7.28 -18.35
CA ILE A 60 8.97 -8.70 -18.43
C ILE A 60 8.03 -9.45 -19.37
N LEU A 61 6.72 -9.26 -19.26
CA LEU A 61 5.74 -9.91 -20.14
C LEU A 61 5.91 -9.49 -21.60
N LEU A 62 6.17 -8.21 -21.84
CA LEU A 62 6.51 -7.71 -23.18
C LEU A 62 7.81 -8.34 -23.69
N GLY A 63 8.83 -8.47 -22.84
CA GLY A 63 10.08 -9.15 -23.17
C GLY A 63 9.86 -10.60 -23.57
N VAL A 64 9.08 -11.36 -22.78
CA VAL A 64 8.72 -12.75 -23.08
C VAL A 64 7.99 -12.86 -24.42
N LEU A 65 6.96 -12.04 -24.63
CA LEU A 65 6.21 -12.03 -25.88
C LEU A 65 7.11 -11.67 -27.06
N ARG A 66 7.99 -10.67 -26.89
CA ARG A 66 8.95 -10.23 -27.89
C ARG A 66 9.90 -11.35 -28.27
N THR A 67 10.48 -12.06 -27.30
CA THR A 67 11.39 -13.19 -27.55
C THR A 67 10.67 -14.34 -28.25
N LEU A 68 9.45 -14.67 -27.83
CA LEU A 68 8.64 -15.71 -28.49
C LEU A 68 8.32 -15.35 -29.94
N GLN A 69 8.12 -14.06 -30.24
CA GLN A 69 7.86 -13.61 -31.60
C GLN A 69 9.15 -13.43 -32.42
N SER A 70 10.27 -13.01 -31.81
CA SER A 70 11.53 -12.73 -32.52
C SER A 70 12.32 -14.00 -32.83
N GLU A 71 12.48 -14.88 -31.84
CA GLU A 71 13.32 -16.08 -31.99
C GLU A 71 12.57 -17.19 -32.74
N THR A 72 11.25 -17.27 -32.56
CA THR A 72 10.45 -18.31 -33.23
C THR A 72 9.97 -17.91 -34.63
N GLY A 73 10.13 -16.63 -35.02
CA GLY A 73 10.09 -16.12 -36.39
C GLY A 73 8.90 -16.58 -37.25
N SER A 74 9.08 -17.66 -38.01
CA SER A 74 8.08 -18.25 -38.92
C SER A 74 7.24 -19.37 -38.30
N THR A 75 7.66 -19.92 -37.16
CA THR A 75 7.06 -21.11 -36.53
C THR A 75 5.64 -20.85 -36.01
N PHE A 76 5.38 -19.63 -35.52
CA PHE A 76 4.07 -19.20 -35.04
C PHE A 76 3.35 -18.30 -36.04
N THR A 77 3.52 -18.53 -37.35
CA THR A 77 2.80 -17.77 -38.38
C THR A 77 1.52 -18.47 -38.83
N GLY A 78 0.62 -17.72 -39.49
CA GLY A 78 -0.67 -18.25 -39.96
C GLY A 78 -1.60 -18.67 -38.81
N ASN A 79 -2.03 -19.93 -38.82
CA ASN A 79 -3.02 -20.47 -37.87
C ASN A 79 -2.49 -20.62 -36.43
N LEU A 80 -1.18 -20.45 -36.21
CA LEU A 80 -0.54 -20.54 -34.88
C LEU A 80 -0.17 -19.17 -34.29
N SER A 81 -0.58 -18.07 -34.92
CA SER A 81 -0.29 -16.70 -34.48
C SER A 81 -0.84 -16.35 -33.09
N TRP A 82 -1.82 -17.12 -32.58
CA TRP A 82 -2.36 -16.96 -31.22
C TRP A 82 -1.46 -17.58 -30.13
N ALA A 83 -0.59 -18.54 -30.48
CA ALA A 83 0.17 -19.32 -29.51
C ALA A 83 1.13 -18.47 -28.64
N PRO A 84 1.88 -17.48 -29.19
CA PRO A 84 2.74 -16.62 -28.38
C PRO A 84 1.98 -15.83 -27.30
N TYR A 85 0.76 -15.41 -27.61
CA TYR A 85 -0.09 -14.68 -26.67
C TYR A 85 -0.61 -15.58 -25.56
N LEU A 86 -1.05 -16.81 -25.88
CA LEU A 86 -1.46 -17.77 -24.85
C LEU A 86 -0.31 -18.20 -23.94
N LEU A 87 0.90 -18.39 -24.48
CA LEU A 87 2.07 -18.69 -23.67
C LEU A 87 2.43 -17.54 -22.74
N THR A 88 2.41 -16.30 -23.24
CA THR A 88 2.64 -15.11 -22.42
C THR A 88 1.57 -14.97 -21.32
N ALA A 89 0.30 -15.26 -21.64
CA ALA A 89 -0.77 -15.28 -20.65
C ALA A 89 -0.56 -16.37 -19.58
N ALA A 90 -0.09 -17.56 -19.97
CA ALA A 90 0.27 -18.62 -19.03
C ALA A 90 1.40 -18.19 -18.09
N VAL A 91 2.44 -17.51 -18.60
CA VAL A 91 3.53 -16.94 -17.78
C VAL A 91 2.99 -15.91 -16.79
N ALA A 92 2.04 -15.06 -17.19
CA ALA A 92 1.39 -14.11 -16.29
C ALA A 92 0.62 -14.82 -15.17
N ILE A 93 -0.16 -15.85 -15.49
CA ILE A 93 -0.92 -16.64 -14.50
C ILE A 93 0.02 -17.32 -13.50
N VAL A 94 1.10 -17.95 -13.98
CA VAL A 94 2.10 -18.59 -13.12
C VAL A 94 2.75 -17.56 -12.19
N SER A 95 3.11 -16.39 -12.71
CA SER A 95 3.69 -15.31 -11.92
C SER A 95 2.74 -14.85 -10.81
N LEU A 96 1.46 -14.67 -11.11
CA LEU A 96 0.42 -14.34 -10.12
C LEU A 96 0.24 -15.44 -9.08
N ALA A 97 0.27 -16.72 -9.49
CA ALA A 97 0.17 -17.85 -8.57
C ALA A 97 1.37 -17.89 -7.60
N VAL A 98 2.59 -17.68 -8.09
CA VAL A 98 3.80 -17.62 -7.27
C VAL A 98 3.71 -16.48 -6.25
N VAL A 99 3.30 -15.28 -6.68
CA VAL A 99 3.09 -14.14 -5.78
C VAL A 99 2.01 -14.45 -4.74
N GLY A 100 0.88 -15.03 -5.16
CA GLY A 100 -0.20 -15.43 -4.26
C GLY A 100 0.22 -16.44 -3.21
N VAL A 101 1.08 -17.41 -3.58
CA VAL A 101 1.67 -18.37 -2.63
C VAL A 101 2.66 -17.67 -1.71
N ALA A 102 3.50 -16.76 -2.22
CA ALA A 102 4.48 -16.03 -1.43
C ALA A 102 3.81 -15.18 -0.34
N ILE A 103 2.72 -14.49 -0.67
CA ILE A 103 1.93 -13.68 0.28
C ILE A 103 1.33 -14.55 1.39
N LYS A 104 0.94 -15.80 1.10
CA LYS A 104 0.36 -16.72 2.09
C LYS A 104 1.37 -17.32 3.06
N ARG A 105 2.69 -17.16 2.85
CA ARG A 105 3.71 -17.74 3.73
C ARG A 105 3.70 -17.02 5.09
N LYS A 106 3.38 -17.74 6.17
CA LYS A 106 3.46 -17.20 7.55
C LYS A 106 4.92 -16.94 7.91
N PRO A 107 5.26 -15.80 8.54
CA PRO A 107 6.60 -15.55 9.03
C PRO A 107 6.97 -16.55 10.13
N LYS A 108 8.18 -17.13 10.05
CA LYS A 108 8.71 -18.05 11.06
C LYS A 108 8.91 -17.27 12.36
N LYS A 109 8.15 -17.59 13.41
CA LYS A 109 8.43 -17.10 14.77
C LYS A 109 9.76 -17.71 15.22
N TYR A 110 10.74 -16.86 15.49
CA TYR A 110 11.96 -17.20 16.24
C TYR A 110 11.70 -16.98 17.73
#